data_AF-A0A660Y935-F1
#
_entry.id   AF-A0A660Y935-F1
#
_cell.length_a   1.000
_cell.length_b   1.000
_cell.length_c   1.000
_cell.angle_alpha   90.00
_cell.angle_beta   90.00
_cell.angle_gamma   90.00
#
_symmetry.space_group_name_H-M   'P 1'
#
loop_
_entity.id
_entity.type
_entity.pdbx_description
1 polymer ?
#
loop_
_entity_poly.entity_id
_entity_poly.type
_entity_poly.pdbx_seq_one_letter_code
_entity_poly.pdbx_strand_id
1 'polypeptide(L)'
;MIELALVAGMWLLPTGRVLLIGGAIGGGLLVLLLPVWPQILFPMMVAATALDRTGILGERSTLFTLTMFHFAGGGALAFWVIHSLWKRETSIPRLELTIPLLLFLAVHGFSVLYSPNRLVGTVYFFRLMALSAVIYATASVIRNKYWVQMMIGAVLLLAVGLAGFGIFQMLTDAYFLPATFVSAVGANTPRAAGTFHNPNDFGTFLMVSMMLTATFMVQLKFSWKWHPALLGMFAV
;
A
#
# COMPACT_ATOMS: atom_id res chain seq x y z
N MET A 1 -12.86 10.89 -22.37
CA MET A 1 -13.49 10.54 -23.67
C MET A 1 -13.59 9.02 -23.86
N ILE A 2 -12.48 8.27 -23.74
CA ILE A 2 -12.46 6.79 -23.89
C ILE A 2 -13.25 6.07 -22.79
N GLU A 3 -13.15 6.50 -21.53
CA GLU A 3 -13.87 5.90 -20.39
C GLU A 3 -15.39 6.10 -20.51
N LEU A 4 -15.82 7.31 -20.91
CA LEU A 4 -17.23 7.60 -21.20
C LEU A 4 -17.75 6.76 -22.37
N ALA A 5 -16.93 6.53 -23.40
CA ALA A 5 -17.26 5.66 -24.52
C ALA A 5 -17.32 4.17 -24.11
N LEU A 6 -16.47 3.73 -23.19
CA LEU A 6 -16.49 2.38 -22.62
C LEU A 6 -17.72 2.15 -21.74
N VAL A 7 -18.06 3.09 -20.86
CA VAL A 7 -19.27 3.03 -20.04
C VAL A 7 -20.52 3.07 -20.93
N ALA A 8 -20.55 3.93 -21.94
CA ALA A 8 -21.62 3.97 -22.93
C ALA A 8 -21.71 2.66 -23.74
N GLY A 9 -20.58 2.09 -24.15
CA GLY A 9 -20.51 0.81 -24.86
C GLY A 9 -20.98 -0.36 -24.01
N MET A 10 -20.58 -0.42 -22.73
CA MET A 10 -21.07 -1.40 -21.77
C MET A 10 -22.58 -1.22 -21.51
N TRP A 11 -23.08 0.00 -21.52
CA TRP A 11 -24.52 0.26 -21.39
C TRP A 11 -25.34 -0.19 -22.59
N LEU A 12 -24.74 -0.34 -23.78
CA LEU A 12 -25.46 -0.81 -24.97
C LEU A 12 -25.62 -2.34 -25.00
N LEU A 13 -24.75 -3.09 -24.30
CA LEU A 13 -24.80 -4.55 -24.23
C LEU A 13 -25.57 -5.03 -23.00
N PRO A 14 -26.47 -6.03 -23.11
CA PRO A 14 -27.23 -6.57 -21.96
C PRO A 14 -26.31 -7.06 -20.83
N THR A 15 -25.22 -7.75 -21.17
CA THR A 15 -24.19 -8.21 -20.22
C THR A 15 -23.43 -7.03 -19.59
N GLY A 16 -23.13 -5.99 -20.37
CA GLY A 16 -22.46 -4.78 -19.86
C GLY A 16 -23.35 -3.97 -18.91
N ARG A 17 -24.68 -3.91 -19.14
CA ARG A 17 -25.64 -3.31 -18.18
C ARG A 17 -25.66 -4.05 -16.86
N VAL A 18 -25.71 -5.39 -16.89
CA VAL A 18 -25.69 -6.21 -15.67
C VAL A 18 -24.38 -5.99 -14.90
N LEU A 19 -23.25 -5.90 -15.59
CA LEU A 19 -21.95 -5.60 -14.96
C LEU A 19 -21.89 -4.17 -14.37
N LEU A 20 -22.42 -3.17 -15.08
CA LEU A 20 -22.47 -1.79 -14.59
C LEU A 20 -23.39 -1.64 -13.38
N ILE A 21 -24.59 -2.21 -13.44
CA ILE A 21 -25.55 -2.19 -12.33
C ILE A 21 -25.01 -2.99 -11.14
N GLY A 22 -24.49 -4.19 -11.39
CA GLY A 22 -23.87 -5.02 -10.37
C GLY A 22 -22.65 -4.35 -9.73
N GLY A 23 -21.81 -3.68 -10.51
CA GLY A 23 -20.69 -2.89 -10.04
C GLY A 23 -21.11 -1.66 -9.24
N ALA A 24 -22.14 -0.93 -9.67
CA ALA A 24 -22.68 0.22 -8.96
C ALA A 24 -23.33 -0.19 -7.63
N ILE A 25 -24.12 -1.27 -7.62
CA ILE A 25 -24.74 -1.82 -6.40
C ILE A 25 -23.64 -2.36 -5.47
N GLY A 26 -22.70 -3.15 -5.97
CA GLY A 26 -21.61 -3.70 -5.18
C GLY A 26 -20.71 -2.62 -4.60
N GLY A 27 -20.34 -1.62 -5.40
CA GLY A 27 -19.57 -0.46 -4.96
C GLY A 27 -20.33 0.41 -3.95
N GLY A 28 -21.63 0.66 -4.20
CA GLY A 28 -22.49 1.38 -3.27
C GLY A 28 -22.65 0.67 -1.93
N LEU A 29 -22.90 -0.65 -1.96
CA LEU A 29 -22.96 -1.49 -0.76
C LEU A 29 -21.62 -1.49 -0.03
N LEU A 30 -20.49 -1.60 -0.74
CA LEU A 30 -19.18 -1.51 -0.14
C LEU A 30 -19.03 -0.19 0.62
N VAL A 31 -19.29 0.95 -0.03
CA VAL A 31 -19.21 2.29 0.59
C VAL A 31 -20.11 2.42 1.82
N LEU A 32 -21.32 1.85 1.78
CA LEU A 32 -22.23 1.85 2.93
C LEU A 32 -21.75 0.96 4.08
N LEU A 33 -20.99 -0.09 3.78
CA LEU A 33 -20.42 -1.00 4.78
C LEU A 33 -19.08 -0.52 5.35
N LEU A 34 -18.37 0.40 4.67
CA LEU A 34 -17.08 0.93 5.15
C LEU A 34 -17.15 1.59 6.54
N PRO A 35 -18.21 2.33 6.93
CA PRO A 35 -18.37 2.81 8.30
C PRO A 35 -18.54 1.69 9.33
N VAL A 36 -19.06 0.52 8.92
CA VAL A 36 -19.25 -0.64 9.80
C VAL A 36 -17.95 -1.45 9.91
N TRP A 37 -17.27 -1.67 8.77
CA TRP A 37 -16.05 -2.46 8.65
C TRP A 37 -14.89 -1.70 7.97
N PRO A 38 -14.35 -0.65 8.60
CA PRO A 38 -13.23 0.11 8.04
C PRO A 38 -11.95 -0.73 7.88
N GLN A 39 -11.87 -1.90 8.53
CA GLN A 39 -10.76 -2.85 8.46
C GLN A 39 -10.41 -3.24 7.01
N ILE A 40 -11.39 -3.26 6.10
CA ILE A 40 -11.22 -3.69 4.70
C ILE A 40 -10.30 -2.74 3.92
N LEU A 41 -10.23 -1.47 4.32
CA LEU A 41 -9.45 -0.46 3.60
C LEU A 41 -7.93 -0.61 3.81
N PHE A 42 -7.50 -1.25 4.90
CA PHE A 42 -6.08 -1.49 5.16
C PHE A 42 -5.44 -2.53 4.21
N PRO A 43 -6.01 -3.73 3.97
CA PRO A 43 -5.48 -4.64 2.93
C PRO A 43 -5.57 -4.03 1.54
N MET A 44 -6.62 -3.25 1.24
CA MET A 44 -6.71 -2.51 -0.01
C MET A 44 -5.59 -1.46 -0.14
N MET A 45 -5.23 -0.79 0.95
CA MET A 45 -4.12 0.16 0.98
C MET A 45 -2.78 -0.54 0.71
N VAL A 46 -2.54 -1.71 1.31
CA VAL A 46 -1.34 -2.51 1.00
C VAL A 46 -1.31 -2.95 -0.47
N ALA A 47 -2.44 -3.43 -0.99
CA ALA A 47 -2.55 -3.80 -2.41
C ALA A 47 -2.32 -2.59 -3.32
N ALA A 48 -2.84 -1.43 -2.97
CA ALA A 48 -2.64 -0.20 -3.71
C ALA A 48 -1.18 0.28 -3.67
N THR A 49 -0.47 0.09 -2.56
CA THR A 49 0.98 0.34 -2.47
C THR A 49 1.75 -0.59 -3.39
N ALA A 50 1.38 -1.88 -3.44
CA ALA A 50 2.02 -2.85 -4.31
C ALA A 50 1.88 -2.51 -5.81
N LEU A 51 0.84 -1.76 -6.20
CA LEU A 51 0.64 -1.32 -7.57
C LEU A 51 1.51 -0.11 -7.96
N ASP A 52 1.99 0.70 -7.01
CA ASP A 52 2.79 1.93 -7.21
C ASP A 52 2.45 2.68 -8.52
N ARG A 53 3.25 2.50 -9.58
CA ARG A 53 3.08 3.13 -10.91
C ARG A 53 1.79 2.73 -11.61
N THR A 54 1.42 1.44 -11.58
CA THR A 54 0.16 0.96 -12.18
C THR A 54 -1.05 1.39 -11.35
N GLY A 55 -0.81 1.87 -10.13
CA GLY A 55 -1.80 2.44 -9.24
C GLY A 55 -2.07 3.94 -9.39
N ILE A 56 -1.49 4.62 -10.38
CA ILE A 56 -1.72 6.05 -10.62
C ILE A 56 -3.10 6.26 -11.27
N LEU A 57 -3.91 7.13 -10.68
CA LEU A 57 -5.30 7.39 -11.12
C LEU A 57 -5.50 8.79 -11.75
N GLY A 58 -4.46 9.60 -11.86
CA GLY A 58 -4.56 10.95 -12.42
C GLY A 58 -3.24 11.49 -12.94
N GLU A 59 -3.29 12.65 -13.58
CA GLU A 59 -2.09 13.32 -14.08
C GLU A 59 -1.11 13.65 -12.95
N ARG A 60 0.19 13.49 -13.23
CA ARG A 60 1.26 13.83 -12.29
C ARG A 60 1.36 15.34 -12.17
N SER A 61 0.88 15.90 -11.07
CA SER A 61 1.27 17.26 -10.69
C SER A 61 2.69 17.25 -10.12
N THR A 62 3.36 18.41 -10.16
CA THR A 62 4.71 18.59 -9.60
C THR A 62 4.79 18.37 -8.09
N LEU A 63 3.66 18.45 -7.38
CA LEU A 63 3.58 18.34 -5.92
C LEU A 63 2.93 17.04 -5.44
N PHE A 64 2.05 16.44 -6.26
CA PHE A 64 1.22 15.31 -5.86
C PHE A 64 0.82 14.43 -7.05
N THR A 65 0.92 13.12 -6.88
CA THR A 65 0.39 12.14 -7.83
C THR A 65 -0.71 11.36 -7.12
N LEU A 66 -1.94 11.46 -7.62
CA LEU A 66 -3.06 10.72 -7.05
C LEU A 66 -2.93 9.25 -7.43
N THR A 67 -2.94 8.38 -6.44
CA THR A 67 -2.81 6.93 -6.61
C THR A 67 -3.93 6.21 -5.85
N MET A 68 -4.15 4.94 -6.18
CA MET A 68 -5.07 4.06 -5.44
C MET A 68 -4.78 4.05 -3.93
N PHE A 69 -3.51 4.23 -3.53
CA PHE A 69 -3.13 4.33 -2.11
C PHE A 69 -3.78 5.52 -1.43
N HIS A 70 -3.90 6.66 -2.12
CA HIS A 70 -4.53 7.85 -1.54
C HIS A 70 -6.03 7.66 -1.32
N PHE A 71 -6.71 6.92 -2.20
CA PHE A 71 -8.12 6.57 -1.99
C PHE A 71 -8.29 5.55 -0.86
N ALA A 72 -7.50 4.48 -0.85
CA ALA A 72 -7.60 3.45 0.18
C ALA A 72 -7.16 3.97 1.56
N GLY A 73 -6.02 4.66 1.64
CA GLY A 73 -5.48 5.24 2.87
C GLY A 73 -6.27 6.46 3.35
N GLY A 74 -6.64 7.38 2.46
CA GLY A 74 -7.51 8.52 2.81
C GLY A 74 -8.89 8.06 3.24
N GLY A 75 -9.46 7.07 2.55
CA GLY A 75 -10.68 6.38 2.96
C GLY A 75 -10.53 5.72 4.33
N ALA A 76 -9.44 4.99 4.57
CA ALA A 76 -9.20 4.33 5.85
C ALA A 76 -9.22 5.33 7.02
N LEU A 77 -8.59 6.49 6.85
CA LEU A 77 -8.62 7.56 7.85
C LEU A 77 -10.03 8.16 8.03
N ALA A 78 -10.71 8.49 6.93
CA ALA A 78 -12.04 9.09 6.99
C ALA A 78 -13.07 8.15 7.64
N PHE A 79 -13.11 6.89 7.18
CA PHE A 79 -14.03 5.88 7.71
C PHE A 79 -13.65 5.42 9.10
N TRP A 80 -12.37 5.46 9.48
CA TRP A 80 -11.95 5.28 10.88
C TRP A 80 -12.58 6.34 11.79
N VAL A 81 -12.48 7.63 11.43
CA VAL A 81 -13.09 8.71 12.21
C VAL A 81 -14.60 8.54 12.31
N ILE A 82 -15.27 8.27 11.18
CA ILE A 82 -16.73 8.03 11.15
C ILE A 82 -17.10 6.84 12.05
N HIS A 83 -16.36 5.74 11.95
CA HIS A 83 -16.57 4.53 12.75
C HIS A 83 -16.40 4.80 14.25
N SER A 84 -15.32 5.49 14.63
CA SER A 84 -15.05 5.88 16.02
C SER A 84 -16.15 6.79 16.59
N LEU A 85 -16.63 7.75 15.82
CA LEU A 85 -17.74 8.62 16.22
C LEU A 85 -19.05 7.83 16.37
N TRP A 86 -19.35 6.93 15.43
CA TRP A 86 -20.55 6.10 15.48
C TRP A 86 -20.55 5.16 16.68
N LYS A 87 -19.43 4.47 16.93
CA LYS A 87 -19.28 3.56 18.07
C LYS A 87 -19.03 4.28 19.41
N ARG A 88 -18.83 5.60 19.38
CA ARG A 88 -18.43 6.43 20.54
C ARG A 88 -17.14 5.92 21.19
N GLU A 89 -16.27 5.31 20.39
CA GLU A 89 -14.96 4.82 20.81
C GLU A 89 -13.89 5.85 20.44
N THR A 90 -13.58 6.74 21.38
CA THR A 90 -12.55 7.79 21.22
C THR A 90 -11.22 7.43 21.89
N SER A 91 -11.06 6.18 22.36
CA SER A 91 -9.83 5.72 22.97
C SER A 91 -8.74 5.55 21.92
N ILE A 92 -7.74 6.43 21.97
CA ILE A 92 -6.54 6.31 21.14
C ILE A 92 -5.67 5.19 21.74
N PRO A 93 -5.24 4.19 20.93
CA PRO A 93 -4.39 3.12 21.43
C PRO A 93 -3.05 3.66 21.88
N ARG A 94 -2.58 3.22 23.06
CA ARG A 94 -1.25 3.54 23.56
C ARG A 94 -0.24 2.62 22.89
N LEU A 95 0.44 3.15 21.87
CA LEU A 95 1.53 2.45 21.19
C LEU A 95 2.86 2.81 21.87
N GLU A 96 3.74 1.83 22.06
CA GLU A 96 5.11 2.07 22.54
C GLU A 96 5.89 3.01 21.59
N LEU A 97 5.53 2.97 20.30
CA LEU A 97 6.08 3.83 19.26
C LEU A 97 5.62 5.30 19.37
N THR A 98 4.65 5.63 20.24
CA THR A 98 4.07 6.98 20.30
C THR A 98 5.11 8.05 20.56
N ILE A 99 5.97 7.86 21.58
CA ILE A 99 6.99 8.86 21.93
C ILE A 99 8.03 9.00 20.80
N PRO A 100 8.67 7.90 20.32
CA PRO A 100 9.59 7.98 19.18
C PRO A 100 8.98 8.65 17.94
N LEU A 101 7.73 8.34 17.62
CA LEU A 101 7.03 8.88 16.46
C LEU A 101 6.77 10.38 16.59
N LEU A 102 6.32 10.85 17.75
CA LEU A 102 6.10 12.27 18.00
C LEU A 102 7.42 13.05 17.95
N LEU A 103 8.50 12.51 18.50
CA LEU A 103 9.83 13.12 18.39
C LEU A 103 10.30 13.17 16.94
N PHE A 104 10.12 12.10 16.19
CA PHE A 104 10.46 12.04 14.77
C PHE A 104 9.69 13.09 13.96
N LEU A 105 8.37 13.21 14.18
CA LEU A 105 7.53 14.23 13.56
C LEU A 105 7.95 15.64 13.98
N ALA A 106 8.27 15.88 15.25
CA ALA A 106 8.73 17.18 15.73
C ALA A 106 10.04 17.60 15.03
N VAL A 107 11.02 16.70 14.97
CA VAL A 107 12.30 16.95 14.27
C VAL A 107 12.07 17.26 12.79
N HIS A 108 11.20 16.50 12.12
CA HIS A 108 10.85 16.77 10.73
C HIS A 108 10.12 18.11 10.56
N GLY A 109 9.18 18.44 11.45
CA GLY A 109 8.48 19.72 11.45
C GLY A 109 9.45 20.90 11.57
N PHE A 110 10.40 20.83 12.52
CA PHE A 110 11.45 21.84 12.64
C PHE A 110 12.34 21.90 11.39
N SER A 111 12.73 20.75 10.83
CA SER A 111 13.53 20.68 9.61
C SER A 111 12.86 21.39 8.42
N VAL A 112 11.54 21.26 8.26
CA VAL A 112 10.79 21.93 7.18
C VAL A 112 10.88 23.46 7.27
N LEU A 113 10.93 24.04 8.47
CA LEU A 113 11.05 25.49 8.65
C LEU A 113 12.36 26.05 8.05
N TYR A 114 13.43 25.26 8.11
CA TYR A 114 14.75 25.59 7.59
C TYR A 114 15.01 25.06 6.17
N SER A 115 14.05 24.36 5.56
CA SER A 115 14.20 23.83 4.21
C SER A 115 14.24 24.96 3.16
N PRO A 116 15.19 24.90 2.19
CA PRO A 116 15.19 25.81 1.04
C PRO A 116 13.90 25.70 0.21
N ASN A 117 13.25 24.53 0.21
CA ASN A 117 11.98 24.29 -0.48
C ASN A 117 10.87 23.97 0.53
N ARG A 118 10.41 25.02 1.22
CA ARG A 118 9.41 24.91 2.29
C ARG A 118 8.09 24.30 1.83
N LEU A 119 7.63 24.63 0.62
CA LEU A 119 6.36 24.12 0.10
C LEU A 119 6.39 22.59 -0.05
N VAL A 120 7.42 22.08 -0.73
CA VAL A 120 7.60 20.64 -0.92
C VAL A 120 7.84 19.93 0.41
N GLY A 121 8.68 20.50 1.29
CA GLY A 121 8.92 19.96 2.63
C GLY A 121 7.64 19.85 3.46
N THR A 122 6.77 20.86 3.39
CA THR A 122 5.48 20.87 4.09
C THR A 122 4.56 19.75 3.61
N VAL A 123 4.50 19.52 2.30
CA VAL A 123 3.71 18.41 1.72
C VAL A 123 4.22 17.06 2.24
N TYR A 124 5.54 16.83 2.26
CA TYR A 124 6.10 15.58 2.80
C TYR A 124 5.86 15.42 4.31
N PHE A 125 5.92 16.51 5.07
CA PHE A 125 5.60 16.48 6.50
C PHE A 125 4.14 16.06 6.74
N PHE A 126 3.17 16.62 6.01
CA PHE A 126 1.78 16.19 6.12
C PHE A 126 1.57 14.75 5.66
N ARG A 127 2.33 14.26 4.67
CA ARG A 127 2.32 12.83 4.30
C ARG A 127 2.80 11.95 5.46
N LEU A 128 3.88 12.33 6.14
CA LEU A 128 4.36 11.61 7.33
C LEU A 128 3.35 11.63 8.47
N MET A 129 2.66 12.76 8.70
CA MET A 129 1.56 12.84 9.66
C MET A 129 0.39 11.92 9.27
N ALA A 130 0.02 11.88 7.99
CA ALA A 130 -1.05 11.00 7.52
C ALA A 130 -0.68 9.52 7.69
N LEU A 131 0.55 9.13 7.34
CA LEU A 131 1.06 7.77 7.57
C LEU A 131 1.10 7.41 9.06
N SER A 132 1.48 8.36 9.91
CA SER A 132 1.43 8.20 11.37
C SER A 132 0.00 7.96 11.84
N ALA A 133 -0.96 8.73 11.35
CA ALA A 133 -2.39 8.55 11.65
C ALA A 133 -2.90 7.18 11.19
N VAL A 134 -2.42 6.67 10.04
CA VAL A 134 -2.76 5.33 9.55
C VAL A 134 -2.30 4.24 10.53
N ILE A 135 -1.14 4.39 11.18
CA ILE A 135 -0.68 3.44 12.21
C ILE A 135 -1.68 3.39 13.38
N TYR A 136 -2.11 4.54 13.89
CA TYR A 136 -3.10 4.61 14.97
C TYR A 136 -4.47 4.08 14.54
N ALA A 137 -4.92 4.43 13.32
CA ALA A 137 -6.16 3.92 12.76
C ALA A 137 -6.12 2.39 12.68
N THR A 138 -5.03 1.82 12.17
CA THR A 138 -4.80 0.36 12.10
C THR A 138 -4.88 -0.25 13.50
N ALA A 139 -4.13 0.28 14.47
CA ALA A 139 -4.10 -0.26 15.83
C ALA A 139 -5.45 -0.17 16.56
N SER A 140 -6.25 0.84 16.24
CA SER A 140 -7.56 1.03 16.87
C SER A 140 -8.65 0.12 16.27
N VAL A 141 -8.58 -0.15 14.96
CA VAL A 141 -9.59 -0.85 14.17
C VAL A 141 -9.29 -2.36 14.06
N ILE A 142 -8.01 -2.74 14.00
CA ILE A 142 -7.55 -4.12 13.86
C ILE A 142 -7.20 -4.68 15.24
N ARG A 143 -8.21 -5.22 15.93
CA ARG A 143 -8.05 -5.81 17.29
C ARG A 143 -8.07 -7.34 17.32
N ASN A 144 -8.69 -7.97 16.32
CA ASN A 144 -8.90 -9.42 16.31
C ASN A 144 -7.80 -10.15 15.56
N LYS A 145 -7.41 -11.33 16.06
CA LYS A 145 -6.40 -12.21 15.43
C LYS A 145 -6.69 -12.48 13.94
N TYR A 146 -7.97 -12.66 13.59
CA TYR A 146 -8.39 -12.85 12.20
C TYR A 146 -7.96 -11.70 11.28
N TRP A 147 -8.23 -10.45 11.65
CA TRP A 147 -7.88 -9.29 10.83
C TRP A 147 -6.37 -9.04 10.76
N VAL A 148 -5.66 -9.32 11.86
CA VAL A 148 -4.19 -9.31 11.86
C VAL A 148 -3.64 -10.35 10.87
N GLN A 149 -4.16 -11.58 10.90
CA GLN A 149 -3.76 -12.64 9.97
C GLN A 149 -4.10 -12.30 8.51
N MET A 150 -5.27 -11.71 8.26
CA MET A 150 -5.66 -11.25 6.93
C MET A 150 -4.74 -10.15 6.41
N MET A 151 -4.36 -9.19 7.26
CA MET A 151 -3.43 -8.13 6.89
C MET A 151 -2.05 -8.67 6.52
N ILE A 152 -1.49 -9.53 7.36
CA ILE A 152 -0.19 -10.12 7.06
C ILE A 152 -0.31 -11.03 5.85
N GLY A 153 -1.35 -11.87 5.74
CA GLY A 153 -1.61 -12.70 4.57
C GLY A 153 -1.69 -11.89 3.27
N ALA A 154 -2.33 -10.70 3.29
CA ALA A 154 -2.37 -9.80 2.14
C ALA A 154 -0.97 -9.28 1.77
N VAL A 155 -0.18 -8.83 2.75
CA VAL A 155 1.21 -8.39 2.52
C VAL A 155 2.04 -9.53 1.90
N LEU A 156 1.93 -10.74 2.44
CA LEU A 156 2.67 -11.91 1.94
C LEU A 156 2.24 -12.33 0.54
N LEU A 157 0.93 -12.36 0.28
CA LEU A 157 0.41 -12.70 -1.05
C LEU A 157 0.89 -11.70 -2.10
N LEU A 158 0.87 -10.41 -1.76
CA LEU A 158 1.37 -9.35 -2.64
C LEU A 158 2.89 -9.45 -2.83
N ALA A 159 3.65 -9.77 -1.79
CA ALA A 159 5.09 -9.99 -1.89
C ALA A 159 5.43 -11.15 -2.82
N VAL A 160 4.71 -12.27 -2.73
CA VAL A 160 4.88 -13.41 -3.66
C VAL A 160 4.52 -13.00 -5.09
N GLY A 161 3.39 -12.31 -5.29
CA GLY A 161 2.99 -11.84 -6.61
C GLY A 161 4.01 -10.87 -7.22
N LEU A 162 4.52 -9.94 -6.41
CA LEU A 162 5.54 -8.96 -6.82
C LEU A 162 6.91 -9.59 -7.08
N ALA A 163 7.32 -10.57 -6.27
CA ALA A 163 8.54 -11.34 -6.53
C ALA A 163 8.44 -12.12 -7.85
N GLY A 164 7.31 -12.80 -8.08
CA GLY A 164 7.03 -13.48 -9.35
C GLY A 164 7.03 -12.54 -10.55
N PHE A 165 6.41 -11.35 -10.40
CA PHE A 165 6.45 -10.31 -11.42
C PHE A 165 7.88 -9.81 -11.67
N GLY A 166 8.68 -9.60 -10.62
CA GLY A 166 10.09 -9.21 -10.74
C GLY A 166 10.92 -10.25 -11.50
N ILE A 167 10.72 -11.54 -11.23
CA ILE A 167 11.37 -12.64 -11.99
C ILE A 167 10.94 -12.60 -13.45
N PHE A 168 9.64 -12.45 -13.73
CA PHE A 168 9.15 -12.33 -15.10
C PHE A 168 9.80 -11.16 -15.86
N GLN A 169 9.92 -10.00 -15.23
CA GLN A 169 10.58 -8.83 -15.84
C GLN A 169 12.07 -9.08 -16.09
N MET A 170 12.75 -9.76 -15.18
CA MET A 170 14.16 -10.14 -15.35
C MET A 170 14.38 -11.10 -16.52
N LEU A 171 13.45 -12.03 -16.76
CA LEU A 171 13.54 -13.00 -17.85
C LEU A 171 13.14 -12.43 -19.21
N THR A 172 12.34 -11.36 -19.25
CA THR A 172 11.73 -10.83 -20.49
C THR A 172 12.27 -9.47 -20.90
N ASP A 173 13.13 -8.85 -20.09
CA ASP A 173 13.57 -7.46 -20.22
C ASP A 173 12.43 -6.44 -20.34
N ALA A 174 11.22 -6.82 -19.90
CA ALA A 174 10.00 -6.01 -19.95
C ALA A 174 9.94 -5.02 -18.78
N TYR A 175 10.88 -4.09 -18.76
CA TYR A 175 10.96 -3.01 -17.76
C TYR A 175 10.18 -1.78 -18.19
N PHE A 176 9.71 -0.99 -17.22
CA PHE A 176 9.05 0.29 -17.50
C PHE A 176 10.03 1.36 -18.03
N LEU A 177 11.33 1.21 -17.78
CA LEU A 177 12.41 2.02 -18.36
C LEU A 177 13.29 1.12 -19.23
N PRO A 178 13.56 1.47 -20.49
CA PRO A 178 14.42 0.67 -21.36
C PRO A 178 15.79 0.43 -20.70
N ALA A 179 16.25 -0.82 -20.68
CA ALA A 179 17.56 -1.20 -20.13
C ALA A 179 18.71 -0.39 -20.75
N THR A 180 18.57 0.00 -22.02
CA THR A 180 19.48 0.87 -22.76
C THR A 180 19.56 2.30 -22.22
N PHE A 181 18.48 2.84 -21.68
CA PHE A 181 18.48 4.16 -21.04
C PHE A 181 19.21 4.09 -19.69
N VAL A 182 18.94 3.04 -18.90
CA VAL A 182 19.53 2.86 -17.56
C VAL A 182 21.04 2.61 -17.64
N SER A 183 21.50 1.83 -18.63
CA SER A 183 22.93 1.62 -18.87
C SER A 183 23.63 2.88 -19.40
N ALA A 184 22.94 3.71 -20.19
CA ALA A 184 23.48 4.97 -20.71
C ALA A 184 23.71 6.04 -19.62
N VAL A 185 22.93 6.05 -18.53
CA VAL A 185 23.19 6.90 -17.35
C VAL A 185 24.16 6.26 -16.34
N GLY A 186 24.83 5.16 -16.70
CA GLY A 186 25.83 4.51 -15.84
C GLY A 186 25.24 3.82 -14.60
N ALA A 187 23.92 3.58 -14.59
CA ALA A 187 23.27 2.79 -13.55
C ALA A 187 23.29 1.31 -13.94
N ASN A 188 23.55 0.42 -12.96
CA ASN A 188 23.49 -1.03 -13.20
C ASN A 188 22.11 -1.41 -13.76
N THR A 189 22.10 -2.11 -14.89
CA THR A 189 20.92 -2.52 -15.68
C THR A 189 19.78 -3.21 -14.89
N PRO A 190 20.02 -3.93 -13.77
CA PRO A 190 18.94 -4.42 -12.90
C PRO A 190 18.18 -3.33 -12.13
N ARG A 191 18.61 -2.05 -12.19
CA ARG A 191 17.89 -0.91 -11.59
C ARG A 191 16.73 -0.43 -12.46
N ALA A 192 16.49 -1.06 -13.61
CA ALA A 192 15.39 -0.72 -14.51
C ALA A 192 14.05 -1.12 -13.88
N ALA A 193 13.22 -0.10 -13.67
CA ALA A 193 11.94 -0.12 -12.97
C ALA A 193 11.04 -1.35 -13.23
N GLY A 194 10.72 -2.06 -12.14
CA GLY A 194 9.56 -2.93 -12.06
C GLY A 194 8.27 -2.16 -11.75
N THR A 195 7.31 -2.77 -11.03
CA THR A 195 6.10 -2.07 -10.53
C THR A 195 6.45 -0.82 -9.72
N PHE A 196 7.57 -0.88 -8.99
CA PHE A 196 8.12 0.25 -8.25
C PHE A 196 9.07 1.09 -9.09
N HIS A 197 8.93 2.40 -8.97
CA HIS A 197 9.83 3.35 -9.64
C HIS A 197 11.29 3.29 -9.13
N ASN A 198 11.50 2.79 -7.91
CA ASN A 198 12.79 2.70 -7.25
C ASN A 198 13.04 1.25 -6.80
N PRO A 199 14.14 0.60 -7.23
CA PRO A 199 14.45 -0.77 -6.85
C PRO A 199 14.68 -0.94 -5.34
N ASN A 200 15.10 0.12 -4.64
CA ASN A 200 15.24 0.09 -3.19
C ASN A 200 13.87 0.00 -2.49
N ASP A 201 12.82 0.57 -3.07
CA ASP A 201 11.47 0.53 -2.49
C ASP A 201 10.88 -0.87 -2.66
N PHE A 202 11.10 -1.49 -3.82
CA PHE A 202 10.76 -2.90 -4.06
C PHE A 202 11.49 -3.83 -3.09
N GLY A 203 12.81 -3.67 -2.96
CA GLY A 203 13.63 -4.44 -2.02
C GLY A 203 13.17 -4.26 -0.57
N THR A 204 12.86 -3.02 -0.17
CA THR A 204 12.30 -2.72 1.16
C THR A 204 10.98 -3.43 1.38
N PHE A 205 10.07 -3.41 0.41
CA PHE A 205 8.78 -4.09 0.51
C PHE A 205 8.95 -5.60 0.70
N LEU A 206 9.84 -6.23 -0.07
CA LEU A 206 10.15 -7.65 0.07
C LEU A 206 10.81 -7.97 1.40
N MET A 207 11.80 -7.19 1.84
CA MET A 207 12.47 -7.38 3.13
C MET A 207 11.50 -7.30 4.31
N VAL A 208 10.63 -6.28 4.33
CA VAL A 208 9.59 -6.15 5.37
C VAL A 208 8.68 -7.38 5.37
N SER A 209 8.29 -7.86 4.19
CA SER A 209 7.45 -9.04 4.04
C SER A 209 8.16 -10.32 4.52
N MET A 210 9.45 -10.47 4.26
CA MET A 210 10.26 -11.59 4.76
C MET A 210 10.35 -11.57 6.29
N MET A 211 10.56 -10.40 6.92
CA MET A 211 10.57 -10.26 8.38
C MET A 211 9.22 -10.64 9.01
N LEU A 212 8.11 -10.21 8.39
CA LEU A 212 6.76 -10.61 8.81
C LEU A 212 6.55 -12.12 8.67
N THR A 213 7.04 -12.72 7.57
CA THR A 213 6.99 -14.19 7.34
C THR A 213 7.74 -14.94 8.44
N ALA A 214 8.98 -14.54 8.73
CA ALA A 214 9.80 -15.14 9.78
C ALA A 214 9.11 -15.06 11.15
N THR A 215 8.50 -13.91 11.46
CA THR A 215 7.75 -13.71 12.71
C THR A 215 6.56 -14.66 12.82
N PHE A 216 5.81 -14.86 11.73
CA PHE A 216 4.72 -15.84 11.67
C PHE A 216 5.19 -17.28 11.87
N MET A 217 6.30 -17.64 11.25
CA MET A 217 6.89 -18.98 11.35
C MET A 217 7.36 -19.27 12.78
N VAL A 218 8.02 -18.31 13.44
CA VAL A 218 8.47 -18.48 14.83
C VAL A 218 7.31 -18.66 15.81
N GLN A 219 6.18 -17.94 15.61
CA GLN A 219 5.00 -18.06 16.47
C GLN A 219 4.20 -19.36 16.25
N LEU A 220 4.25 -19.94 15.05
CA LEU A 220 3.64 -21.22 14.71
C LEU A 220 4.51 -22.40 15.19
N LYS A 221 4.76 -22.55 16.52
CA LYS A 221 5.53 -23.66 17.16
C LYS A 221 6.15 -24.64 16.14
N PHE A 222 7.26 -24.21 15.54
CA PHE A 222 7.71 -24.73 14.25
C PHE A 222 8.29 -26.13 14.43
N SER A 223 7.71 -27.15 13.78
CA SER A 223 8.31 -28.50 13.82
C SER A 223 9.55 -28.53 12.94
N TRP A 224 10.61 -29.20 13.40
CA TRP A 224 11.97 -29.25 12.83
C TRP A 224 12.06 -29.61 11.33
N LYS A 225 10.97 -30.12 10.73
CA LYS A 225 10.89 -30.59 9.34
C LYS A 225 10.93 -29.49 8.26
N TRP A 226 10.75 -28.23 8.63
CA TRP A 226 10.64 -27.11 7.67
C TRP A 226 11.93 -26.27 7.49
N HIS A 227 13.03 -26.65 8.13
CA HIS A 227 14.33 -25.97 8.01
C HIS A 227 14.89 -25.83 6.57
N PRO A 228 14.74 -26.81 5.66
CA PRO A 228 15.26 -26.67 4.29
C PRO A 228 14.57 -25.56 3.50
N ALA A 229 13.27 -25.33 3.74
CA ALA A 229 12.51 -24.27 3.08
C ALA A 229 12.90 -22.88 3.57
N LEU A 230 13.28 -22.75 4.84
CA LEU A 230 13.75 -21.50 5.44
C LEU A 230 15.14 -21.10 4.95
N LEU A 231 16.08 -22.05 4.86
CA LEU A 231 17.43 -21.78 4.34
C LEU A 231 17.41 -21.36 2.86
N GLY A 232 16.44 -21.85 2.08
CA GLY A 232 16.22 -21.39 0.71
C GLY A 232 15.67 -19.96 0.59
N MET A 233 14.94 -19.45 1.60
CA MET A 233 14.38 -18.09 1.57
C MET A 233 15.38 -17.00 1.97
N PHE A 234 16.44 -17.34 2.74
CA PHE A 234 17.48 -16.40 3.15
C PHE A 234 18.77 -16.49 2.33
N ALA A 235 18.80 -17.33 1.29
CA ALA A 235 19.98 -17.55 0.44
C ALA A 235 19.95 -16.81 -0.91
N VAL A 236 19.17 -15.72 -1.03
CA VAL A 236 19.17 -14.83 -2.20
C VAL A 236 19.76 -13.48 -1.81
#